data_AF-A0A6P5RM67-F1
#
_entry.id   AF-A0A6P5RM67-F1
#
_cell.length_a   1.000
_cell.length_b   1.000
_cell.length_c   1.000
_cell.angle_alpha   90.00
_cell.angle_beta   90.00
_cell.angle_gamma   90.00
#
_symmetry.space_group_name_H-M   'P 1'
#
loop_
_entity.id
_entity.type
_entity.pdbx_description
1 polymer ?
#
loop_
_entity_poly.entity_id
_entity_poly.type
_entity_poly.pdbx_seq_one_letter_code
_entity_poly.pdbx_strand_id
1 'polypeptide(L)'
;SVIPLWKQLESYKEYQNKLRLYLGGIKANETINGALHIMSLGTNDFLENYYTYPGRSSQYSIQQYQDLLIGIAGNFIKQLYHLGARKISLGGLPPMGCLPLERTTNVMGGNDCIADYNNVALEFNGKLKGLTTNLSKELPGIKLVFSNPYYIFLHMIRRPSLYGFEVTSVACCATGMFEMG
;
A
#
# COMPACT_ATOMS: atom_id res chain seq x y z
N SER A 1 -2.96 12.89 8.46
CA SER A 1 -2.34 11.87 9.33
C SER A 1 -3.03 10.53 9.12
N VAL A 2 -2.27 9.46 8.92
CA VAL A 2 -2.80 8.09 8.72
C VAL A 2 -2.63 7.27 9.99
N ILE A 3 -3.57 6.35 10.26
CA ILE A 3 -3.48 5.45 11.42
C ILE A 3 -2.30 4.50 11.21
N PRO A 4 -1.30 4.45 12.10
CA PRO A 4 -0.14 3.59 11.94
C PRO A 4 -0.51 2.11 12.12
N LEU A 5 0.24 1.21 11.49
CA LEU A 5 -0.06 -0.24 11.49
C LEU A 5 -0.23 -0.82 12.90
N TRP A 6 0.60 -0.42 13.87
CA TRP A 6 0.45 -0.90 15.26
C TRP A 6 -0.91 -0.56 15.85
N LYS A 7 -1.44 0.63 15.55
CA LYS A 7 -2.76 1.06 16.02
C LYS A 7 -3.88 0.35 15.27
N GLN A 8 -3.72 0.13 13.96
CA GLN A 8 -4.65 -0.71 13.20
C GLN A 8 -4.73 -2.13 13.76
N LEU A 9 -3.61 -2.70 14.22
CA LEU A 9 -3.60 -4.01 14.86
C LEU A 9 -4.35 -4.03 16.19
N GLU A 10 -4.19 -2.99 17.02
CA GLU A 10 -4.97 -2.83 18.26
C GLU A 10 -6.47 -2.76 17.96
N SER A 11 -6.87 -1.92 17.00
CA SER A 11 -8.26 -1.80 16.57
C SER A 11 -8.79 -3.13 16.01
N TYR A 12 -7.96 -3.89 15.30
CA TYR A 12 -8.33 -5.21 14.82
C TYR A 12 -8.58 -6.19 15.97
N LYS A 13 -7.72 -6.23 16.99
CA LYS A 13 -7.93 -7.05 18.21
C LYS A 13 -9.20 -6.65 18.95
N GLU A 14 -9.46 -5.35 19.07
CA GLU A 14 -10.70 -4.83 19.67
C GLU A 14 -11.94 -5.29 18.89
N TYR A 15 -11.89 -5.20 17.56
CA TYR A 15 -12.95 -5.71 16.67
C TYR A 15 -13.18 -7.21 16.88
N GLN A 16 -12.12 -8.02 16.97
CA GLN A 16 -12.26 -9.46 17.22
C GLN A 16 -12.98 -9.74 18.55
N ASN A 17 -12.70 -8.96 19.60
CA ASN A 17 -13.39 -9.10 20.88
C ASN A 17 -14.88 -8.74 20.77
N LYS A 18 -15.21 -7.62 20.10
CA LYS A 18 -16.60 -7.23 19.85
C LYS A 18 -17.35 -8.30 19.04
N LEU A 19 -16.70 -8.85 18.01
CA LEU A 19 -17.26 -9.90 17.17
C LEU A 19 -17.53 -11.20 17.97
N ARG A 20 -16.61 -11.58 18.86
CA ARG A 20 -16.77 -12.75 19.75
C ARG A 20 -17.91 -12.55 20.75
N LEU A 21 -18.05 -11.36 21.32
CA LEU A 21 -19.17 -11.03 22.22
C LEU A 21 -20.52 -11.10 21.50
N TYR A 22 -20.55 -10.73 20.21
CA TYR A 22 -21.79 -10.70 19.43
C TYR A 22 -22.17 -12.09 18.84
N LEU A 23 -21.22 -12.82 18.25
CA LEU A 23 -21.48 -14.08 17.53
C LEU A 23 -21.14 -15.34 18.33
N GLY A 24 -20.45 -15.21 19.45
CA GLY A 24 -19.78 -16.32 20.13
C GLY A 24 -18.43 -16.68 19.48
N GLY A 25 -17.59 -17.38 20.24
CA GLY A 25 -16.19 -17.64 19.85
C GLY A 25 -16.02 -18.43 18.54
N ILE A 26 -16.84 -19.47 18.33
CA ILE A 26 -16.73 -20.36 17.16
C ILE A 26 -17.04 -19.57 15.87
N LYS A 27 -18.24 -18.98 15.78
CA LYS A 27 -18.69 -18.22 14.60
C LYS A 27 -17.81 -17.01 14.32
N ALA A 28 -17.33 -16.32 15.35
CA ALA A 28 -16.40 -15.20 15.18
C ALA A 28 -15.08 -15.66 14.54
N ASN A 29 -14.51 -16.76 15.00
CA ASN A 29 -13.27 -17.32 14.43
C ASN A 29 -13.47 -17.81 12.99
N GLU A 30 -14.60 -18.45 12.68
CA GLU A 30 -14.96 -18.83 11.30
C GLU A 30 -15.08 -17.62 10.38
N THR A 31 -15.72 -16.54 10.86
CA THR A 31 -15.87 -15.28 10.13
C THR A 31 -14.51 -14.67 9.81
N ILE A 32 -13.64 -14.56 10.81
CA ILE A 32 -12.28 -14.01 10.66
C ILE A 32 -11.45 -14.86 9.69
N ASN A 33 -11.49 -16.19 9.82
CA ASN A 33 -10.74 -17.10 8.96
C ASN A 33 -11.25 -17.02 7.50
N GLY A 34 -12.57 -16.90 7.33
CA GLY A 34 -13.23 -16.79 6.04
C GLY A 34 -13.03 -15.45 5.32
N ALA A 35 -12.76 -14.37 6.06
CA ALA A 35 -12.65 -13.01 5.54
C ALA A 35 -11.38 -12.76 4.70
N LEU A 36 -11.51 -11.88 3.71
CA LEU A 36 -10.38 -11.32 2.95
C LEU A 36 -9.87 -10.06 3.65
N HIS A 37 -8.58 -10.04 3.97
CA HIS A 37 -7.90 -8.89 4.55
C HIS A 37 -7.11 -8.20 3.45
N ILE A 38 -7.32 -6.90 3.28
CA ILE A 38 -6.63 -6.10 2.26
C ILE A 38 -5.66 -5.17 2.98
N MET A 39 -4.40 -5.23 2.57
CA MET A 39 -3.32 -4.46 3.15
C MET A 39 -2.69 -3.58 2.08
N SER A 40 -2.44 -2.31 2.40
CA SER A 40 -1.74 -1.35 1.54
C SER A 40 -0.79 -0.54 2.40
N LEU A 41 0.41 -0.28 1.89
CA LEU A 41 1.43 0.57 2.51
C LEU A 41 2.41 1.08 1.46
N GLY A 42 3.20 2.09 1.82
CA GLY A 42 4.37 2.53 1.06
C GLY A 42 4.21 3.90 0.41
N THR A 43 3.06 4.27 -0.19
CA THR A 43 2.94 5.56 -0.91
C THR A 43 3.29 6.76 -0.02
N ASN A 44 2.67 6.85 1.16
CA ASN A 44 2.97 7.92 2.12
C ASN A 44 4.34 7.74 2.78
N ASP A 45 4.82 6.50 2.91
CA ASP A 45 6.15 6.24 3.44
C ASP A 45 7.23 6.84 2.53
N PHE A 46 7.09 6.71 1.21
CA PHE A 46 8.03 7.29 0.26
C PHE A 46 7.80 8.79 0.05
N LEU A 47 6.60 9.21 -0.34
CA LEU A 47 6.33 10.60 -0.73
C LEU A 47 6.42 11.54 0.48
N GLU A 48 5.63 11.29 1.51
CA GLU A 48 5.57 12.16 2.68
C GLU A 48 6.81 11.98 3.58
N ASN A 49 7.10 10.74 4.01
CA ASN A 49 8.08 10.53 5.08
C ASN A 49 9.53 10.50 4.61
N TYR A 50 9.80 10.13 3.35
CA TYR A 50 11.16 9.97 2.83
C TYR A 50 11.60 11.13 1.94
N TYR A 51 10.76 11.54 0.98
CA TYR A 51 11.10 12.60 0.03
C TYR A 51 10.76 14.01 0.56
N THR A 52 9.59 14.22 1.14
CA THR A 52 9.18 15.55 1.62
C THR A 52 9.90 15.96 2.90
N TYR A 53 10.10 15.03 3.85
CA TYR A 53 10.79 15.32 5.11
C TYR A 53 12.18 14.67 5.18
N PRO A 54 13.24 15.40 5.58
CA PRO A 54 14.61 14.88 5.58
C PRO A 54 14.86 13.80 6.64
N GLY A 55 13.92 13.56 7.55
CA GLY A 55 14.09 12.66 8.69
C GLY A 55 14.45 11.23 8.28
N ARG A 56 13.74 10.63 7.31
CA ARG A 56 14.04 9.25 6.87
C ARG A 56 15.16 9.19 5.85
N SER A 57 15.23 10.13 4.92
CA SER A 57 16.29 10.19 3.90
C SER A 57 17.68 10.50 4.48
N SER A 58 17.75 11.13 5.66
CA SER A 58 19.02 11.29 6.39
C SER A 58 19.45 10.04 7.18
N GLN A 59 18.52 9.11 7.43
CA GLN A 59 18.77 7.90 8.23
C GLN A 59 19.01 6.66 7.36
N TYR A 60 18.39 6.60 6.19
CA TYR A 60 18.36 5.43 5.33
C TYR A 60 18.59 5.84 3.88
N SER A 61 19.36 5.03 3.15
CA SER A 61 19.25 5.02 1.70
C SER A 61 17.87 4.52 1.27
N ILE A 62 17.46 4.80 0.04
CA ILE A 62 16.15 4.40 -0.46
C ILE A 62 15.97 2.88 -0.42
N GLN A 63 17.06 2.13 -0.69
CA GLN A 63 17.06 0.68 -0.65
C GLN A 63 16.91 0.15 0.79
N GLN A 64 17.63 0.75 1.74
CA GLN A 64 17.52 0.41 3.17
C GLN A 64 16.12 0.71 3.70
N TYR A 65 15.52 1.82 3.26
CA TYR A 65 14.16 2.18 3.66
C TYR A 65 13.12 1.22 3.07
N GLN A 66 13.27 0.82 1.80
CA GLN A 66 12.47 -0.26 1.20
C GLN A 66 12.57 -1.55 2.04
N ASP A 67 13.77 -1.98 2.43
CA ASP A 67 13.97 -3.21 3.22
C ASP A 67 13.33 -3.11 4.61
N LEU A 68 13.44 -1.95 5.26
CA LEU A 68 12.76 -1.67 6.53
C LEU A 68 11.24 -1.84 6.39
N LEU A 69 10.63 -1.24 5.36
CA LEU A 69 9.19 -1.33 5.12
C LEU A 69 8.74 -2.77 4.80
N ILE A 70 9.54 -3.54 4.06
CA ILE A 70 9.28 -4.96 3.82
C ILE A 70 9.30 -5.77 5.11
N GLY A 71 10.26 -5.51 6.01
CA GLY A 71 10.32 -6.13 7.33
C GLY A 71 9.08 -5.81 8.17
N ILE A 72 8.66 -4.54 8.20
CA ILE A 72 7.44 -4.10 8.89
C ILE A 72 6.20 -4.79 8.32
N ALA A 73 6.06 -4.81 6.99
CA ALA A 73 4.93 -5.46 6.31
C ALA A 73 4.88 -6.96 6.62
N GLY A 74 6.02 -7.65 6.56
CA GLY A 74 6.12 -9.07 6.88
C GLY A 74 5.73 -9.38 8.32
N ASN A 75 6.22 -8.59 9.28
CA ASN A 75 5.87 -8.75 10.69
C ASN A 75 4.37 -8.50 10.94
N PHE A 76 3.77 -7.51 10.28
CA PHE A 76 2.34 -7.23 10.41
C PHE A 76 1.48 -8.38 9.84
N ILE A 77 1.85 -8.94 8.68
CA ILE A 77 1.18 -10.11 8.10
C ILE A 77 1.25 -11.32 9.06
N LYS A 78 2.41 -11.58 9.67
CA LYS A 78 2.57 -12.65 10.67
C LYS A 78 1.63 -12.42 11.87
N GLN A 79 1.53 -11.19 12.37
CA GLN A 79 0.62 -10.85 13.45
C GLN A 79 -0.85 -11.06 13.07
N LEU A 80 -1.29 -10.64 11.88
CA LEU A 80 -2.64 -10.91 11.39
C LEU A 80 -2.92 -12.41 11.29
N TYR A 81 -1.95 -13.18 10.78
CA TYR A 81 -2.03 -14.63 10.67
C TYR A 81 -2.18 -15.31 12.05
N HIS A 82 -1.40 -14.89 13.06
CA HIS A 82 -1.53 -15.37 14.44
C HIS A 82 -2.88 -15.01 15.08
N LEU A 83 -3.50 -13.91 14.62
CA LEU A 83 -4.85 -13.53 15.03
C LEU A 83 -5.95 -14.24 14.23
N GLY A 84 -5.62 -15.18 13.34
CA GLY A 84 -6.59 -16.02 12.63
C GLY A 84 -6.88 -15.61 11.19
N ALA A 85 -6.26 -14.55 10.67
CA ALA A 85 -6.39 -14.20 9.25
C ALA A 85 -5.80 -15.32 8.37
N ARG A 86 -6.52 -15.72 7.32
CA ARG A 86 -6.05 -16.74 6.37
C ARG A 86 -6.03 -16.29 4.92
N LYS A 87 -6.82 -15.28 4.54
CA LYS A 87 -6.82 -14.72 3.18
C LYS A 87 -6.37 -13.28 3.24
N ILE A 88 -5.22 -12.98 2.63
CA ILE A 88 -4.62 -11.64 2.66
C ILE A 88 -4.21 -11.23 1.24
N SER A 89 -4.63 -10.03 0.83
CA SER A 89 -4.16 -9.36 -0.37
C SER A 89 -3.24 -8.22 0.03
N LEU A 90 -1.96 -8.32 -0.32
CA LEU A 90 -0.98 -7.25 -0.16
C LEU A 90 -0.92 -6.41 -1.43
N GLY A 91 -1.40 -5.17 -1.35
CA GLY A 91 -1.37 -4.21 -2.44
C GLY A 91 0.03 -3.65 -2.68
N GLY A 92 0.41 -3.56 -3.94
CA GLY A 92 1.59 -2.83 -4.39
C GLY A 92 1.33 -1.32 -4.54
N LEU A 93 2.39 -0.61 -4.87
CA LEU A 93 2.36 0.81 -5.19
C LEU A 93 1.86 1.04 -6.62
N PRO A 94 1.02 2.08 -6.83
CA PRO A 94 0.70 2.58 -8.17
C PRO A 94 1.94 3.29 -8.77
N PRO A 95 1.87 3.79 -10.02
CA PRO A 95 2.86 4.72 -10.55
C PRO A 95 2.79 6.05 -9.77
N MET A 96 3.38 6.08 -8.58
CA MET A 96 3.19 7.17 -7.60
C MET A 96 3.79 8.50 -8.08
N GLY A 97 4.79 8.47 -8.97
CA GLY A 97 5.30 9.69 -9.61
C GLY A 97 4.29 10.33 -10.57
N CYS A 98 3.21 9.62 -10.92
CA CYS A 98 2.11 10.15 -11.73
C CYS A 98 0.94 10.69 -10.89
N LEU A 99 1.05 10.72 -9.56
CA LEU A 99 0.00 11.32 -8.74
C LEU A 99 -0.10 12.82 -9.06
N PRO A 100 -1.31 13.42 -9.04
CA PRO A 100 -1.49 14.80 -9.46
C PRO A 100 -0.57 15.80 -8.75
N LEU A 101 -0.40 15.68 -7.43
CA LEU A 101 0.47 16.56 -6.66
C LEU A 101 1.94 16.46 -7.13
N GLU A 102 2.45 15.24 -7.33
CA GLU A 102 3.82 15.01 -7.80
C GLU A 102 4.04 15.53 -9.22
N ARG A 103 3.02 15.47 -10.06
CA ARG A 103 3.07 16.07 -11.40
C ARG A 103 3.09 17.59 -11.29
N THR A 104 2.24 18.20 -10.47
CA THR A 104 2.20 19.66 -10.29
C THR A 104 3.51 20.21 -9.72
N THR A 105 4.15 19.50 -8.79
CA THR A 105 5.43 19.95 -8.21
C THR A 105 6.62 19.74 -9.17
N ASN A 106 6.47 18.90 -10.18
CA ASN A 106 7.48 18.66 -11.22
C ASN A 106 7.51 19.76 -12.30
N VAL A 107 7.62 21.03 -11.87
CA VAL A 107 7.59 22.21 -12.76
C VAL A 107 8.71 22.16 -13.80
N MET A 108 9.92 21.76 -13.41
CA MET A 108 11.06 21.64 -14.33
C MET A 108 10.92 20.46 -15.30
N GLY A 109 10.17 19.42 -14.91
CA GLY A 109 9.85 18.27 -15.75
C GLY A 109 8.56 18.44 -16.56
N GLY A 110 8.05 19.67 -16.71
CA GLY A 110 6.89 19.96 -17.56
C GLY A 110 5.57 19.41 -17.01
N ASN A 111 5.47 19.25 -15.69
CA ASN A 111 4.35 18.63 -15.01
C ASN A 111 4.06 17.19 -15.44
N ASP A 112 5.08 16.45 -15.89
CA ASP A 112 4.97 15.03 -16.22
C ASP A 112 5.24 14.15 -14.99
N CYS A 113 5.02 12.83 -15.12
CA CYS A 113 5.31 11.88 -14.06
C CYS A 113 6.79 11.90 -13.65
N ILE A 114 7.06 11.85 -12.35
CA ILE A 114 8.43 11.74 -11.82
C ILE A 114 8.94 10.30 -11.99
N ALA A 115 9.93 10.11 -12.86
CA ALA A 115 10.46 8.78 -13.21
C ALA A 115 11.10 8.06 -12.02
N ASP A 116 11.84 8.77 -11.17
CA ASP A 116 12.52 8.18 -10.01
C ASP A 116 11.54 7.58 -9.01
N TYR A 117 10.42 8.25 -8.76
CA TYR A 117 9.36 7.73 -7.88
C TYR A 117 8.70 6.48 -8.48
N ASN A 118 8.52 6.48 -9.80
CA ASN A 118 7.99 5.31 -10.52
C ASN A 118 8.96 4.12 -10.51
N ASN A 119 10.27 4.36 -10.55
CA ASN A 119 11.29 3.32 -10.43
C ASN A 119 11.29 2.70 -9.02
N VAL A 120 11.24 3.53 -7.97
CA VAL A 120 11.12 3.05 -6.59
C VAL A 120 9.85 2.23 -6.38
N ALA A 121 8.72 2.66 -6.96
CA ALA A 121 7.47 1.89 -6.90
C ALA A 121 7.61 0.50 -7.54
N LEU A 122 8.28 0.39 -8.69
CA LEU A 122 8.54 -0.89 -9.37
C LEU A 122 9.46 -1.81 -8.54
N GLU A 123 10.55 -1.27 -8.02
CA GLU A 123 11.49 -2.03 -7.16
C GLU A 123 10.80 -2.56 -5.91
N PHE A 124 10.08 -1.69 -5.21
CA PHE A 124 9.39 -2.05 -3.98
C PHE A 124 8.28 -3.07 -4.23
N ASN A 125 7.55 -2.95 -5.35
CA ASN A 125 6.58 -3.96 -5.79
C ASN A 125 7.22 -5.32 -6.05
N GLY A 126 8.43 -5.35 -6.60
CA GLY A 126 9.23 -6.56 -6.72
C GLY A 126 9.52 -7.20 -5.35
N LYS A 127 9.91 -6.39 -4.36
CA LYS A 127 10.17 -6.86 -2.99
C LYS A 127 8.90 -7.36 -2.29
N LEU A 128 7.76 -6.66 -2.44
CA LEU A 128 6.47 -7.09 -1.90
C LEU A 128 6.03 -8.44 -2.49
N LYS A 129 6.20 -8.62 -3.81
CA LYS A 129 5.96 -9.92 -4.47
C LYS A 129 6.85 -11.03 -3.91
N GLY A 130 8.14 -10.73 -3.68
CA GLY A 130 9.07 -11.66 -3.02
C GLY A 130 8.61 -12.03 -1.61
N LEU A 131 8.22 -11.03 -0.81
CA LEU A 131 7.70 -11.21 0.55
C LEU A 131 6.48 -12.13 0.57
N THR A 132 5.48 -11.89 -0.28
CA THR A 132 4.28 -12.74 -0.35
C THR A 132 4.61 -14.17 -0.73
N THR A 133 5.55 -14.37 -1.66
CA THR A 133 6.01 -15.71 -2.08
C THR A 133 6.68 -16.45 -0.91
N ASN A 134 7.52 -15.76 -0.14
CA ASN A 134 8.22 -16.35 1.00
C ASN A 134 7.26 -16.69 2.14
N LEU A 135 6.39 -15.75 2.53
CA LEU A 135 5.43 -15.97 3.62
C LEU A 135 4.39 -17.04 3.27
N SER A 136 4.02 -17.19 2.00
CA SER A 136 3.12 -18.28 1.57
C SER A 136 3.72 -19.67 1.77
N LYS A 137 5.05 -19.79 1.76
CA LYS A 137 5.76 -21.03 2.08
C LYS A 137 5.93 -21.23 3.59
N GLU A 138 6.12 -20.13 4.32
CA GLU A 138 6.37 -20.15 5.77
C GLU A 138 5.10 -20.38 6.60
N LEU A 139 3.93 -19.92 6.14
CA LEU A 139 2.69 -19.89 6.92
C LEU A 139 1.67 -20.91 6.40
N PRO A 140 1.51 -22.07 7.05
CA PRO A 140 0.62 -23.12 6.56
C PRO A 140 -0.83 -22.67 6.39
N GLY A 141 -1.44 -23.00 5.25
CA GLY A 141 -2.85 -22.70 4.99
C GLY A 141 -3.18 -21.23 4.75
N ILE A 142 -2.18 -20.34 4.67
CA ILE A 142 -2.41 -18.96 4.23
C ILE A 142 -2.68 -18.91 2.73
N LYS A 143 -3.62 -18.06 2.32
CA LYS A 143 -3.81 -17.59 0.95
C LYS A 143 -3.36 -16.14 0.89
N LEU A 144 -2.08 -15.95 0.63
CA LEU A 144 -1.46 -14.62 0.53
C LEU A 144 -1.16 -14.31 -0.93
N VAL A 145 -1.69 -13.20 -1.43
CA VAL A 145 -1.49 -12.76 -2.81
C VAL A 145 -0.94 -11.34 -2.86
N PHE A 146 -0.07 -11.09 -3.83
CA PHE A 146 0.38 -9.75 -4.18
C PHE A 146 -0.54 -9.19 -5.27
N SER A 147 -1.19 -8.07 -4.98
CA SER A 147 -2.06 -7.36 -5.91
C SER A 147 -1.31 -6.15 -6.45
N ASN A 148 -0.92 -6.18 -7.73
CA ASN A 148 -0.11 -5.12 -8.34
C ASN A 148 -0.98 -4.11 -9.10
N PRO A 149 -1.21 -2.90 -8.56
CA PRO A 149 -2.02 -1.90 -9.24
C PRO A 149 -1.22 -1.10 -10.29
N TYR A 150 0.11 -1.22 -10.33
CA TYR A 150 0.98 -0.35 -11.11
C TYR A 150 0.62 -0.28 -12.59
N TYR A 151 0.55 -1.45 -13.24
CA TYR A 151 0.38 -1.51 -14.70
C TYR A 151 -1.03 -1.13 -15.15
N ILE A 152 -2.06 -1.45 -14.36
CA ILE A 152 -3.44 -1.08 -14.70
C ILE A 152 -3.61 0.44 -14.60
N PHE A 153 -3.11 1.07 -13.54
CA PHE A 153 -3.14 2.54 -13.43
C PHE A 153 -2.30 3.22 -14.50
N LEU A 154 -1.09 2.71 -14.79
CA LEU A 154 -0.26 3.27 -15.85
C LEU A 154 -0.93 3.18 -17.22
N HIS A 155 -1.63 2.07 -17.50
CA HIS A 155 -2.37 1.92 -18.75
C HIS A 155 -3.57 2.87 -18.82
N MET A 156 -4.30 3.07 -17.72
CA MET A 156 -5.37 4.07 -17.64
C MET A 156 -4.83 5.49 -17.87
N ILE A 157 -3.69 5.84 -17.25
CA ILE A 157 -3.05 7.15 -17.42
C ILE A 157 -2.66 7.38 -18.89
N ARG A 158 -2.06 6.37 -19.54
CA ARG A 158 -1.56 6.48 -20.92
C ARG A 158 -2.64 6.33 -21.99
N ARG A 159 -3.76 5.66 -21.68
CA ARG A 159 -4.86 5.39 -22.61
C ARG A 159 -6.21 5.65 -21.94
N PRO A 160 -6.47 6.91 -21.54
CA PRO A 160 -7.63 7.25 -20.71
C PRO A 160 -8.96 6.94 -21.40
N SER A 161 -9.05 7.15 -22.73
CA SER A 161 -10.26 6.90 -23.52
C SER A 161 -10.71 5.43 -23.53
N LEU A 162 -9.79 4.46 -23.36
CA LEU A 162 -10.16 3.04 -23.25
C LEU A 162 -10.91 2.72 -21.95
N TYR A 163 -10.85 3.61 -20.97
CA TYR A 163 -11.48 3.49 -19.66
C TYR A 163 -12.55 4.56 -19.42
N GLY A 164 -12.92 5.33 -20.45
CA GLY A 164 -13.91 6.39 -20.35
C GLY A 164 -13.42 7.68 -19.68
N PHE A 165 -12.09 7.85 -19.55
CA PHE A 165 -11.51 9.10 -19.04
C PHE A 165 -11.10 10.02 -20.20
N GLU A 166 -11.32 11.33 -20.02
CA GLU A 166 -10.82 12.37 -20.92
C GLU A 166 -9.46 12.92 -20.44
N VAL A 167 -9.34 13.13 -19.12
CA VAL A 167 -8.16 13.72 -18.48
C VAL A 167 -7.73 12.87 -17.30
N THR A 168 -6.43 12.52 -17.25
CA THR A 168 -5.79 11.75 -16.17
C THR A 168 -4.62 12.49 -15.54
N SER A 169 -4.33 13.70 -16.03
CA SER A 169 -3.17 14.51 -15.69
C SER A 169 -3.48 15.67 -14.73
N VAL A 170 -4.71 15.83 -14.29
CA VAL A 170 -5.11 16.92 -13.37
C VAL A 170 -6.04 16.31 -12.33
N ALA A 171 -5.91 16.73 -11.07
CA ALA A 171 -6.84 16.26 -10.04
C ALA A 171 -8.25 16.82 -10.30
N CYS A 172 -9.27 16.02 -9.99
CA CYS A 172 -10.67 16.41 -10.19
C CYS A 172 -11.16 17.42 -9.14
N CYS A 173 -10.55 17.44 -7.95
CA CYS A 173 -10.96 18.26 -6.82
C CYS A 173 -10.06 19.49 -6.66
N ALA A 174 -10.61 20.56 -6.10
CA ALA A 174 -9.94 21.85 -5.87
C ALA A 174 -9.41 22.48 -7.17
N THR A 175 -8.24 23.13 -7.17
CA THR A 175 -7.66 23.68 -8.43
C THR A 175 -7.12 22.59 -9.34
N GLY A 176 -7.10 21.34 -8.87
CA GLY A 176 -6.57 20.19 -9.60
C GLY A 176 -5.04 20.11 -9.57
N MET A 177 -4.37 21.01 -8.86
CA MET A 177 -2.92 21.20 -8.90
C MET A 177 -2.23 20.91 -7.56
N PHE A 178 -2.48 21.68 -6.51
CA PHE A 178 -1.69 21.61 -5.27
C PHE A 178 -2.46 21.08 -4.06
N GLU A 179 -3.79 21.12 -4.08
CA GLU A 179 -4.58 20.77 -2.91
C GLU A 179 -4.66 19.25 -2.74
N MET A 180 -4.36 18.79 -1.53
CA MET A 180 -4.65 17.43 -1.09
C MET A 180 -6.09 17.39 -0.55
N GLY A 181 -6.92 16.54 -1.14
CA GLY A 181 -8.27 16.21 -0.65
C GLY A 181 -8.26 15.13 0.42
#